data_AF-A0A846CLE6-F1
#
_entry.id   AF-A0A846CLE6-F1
#
_cell.length_a   1.000
_cell.length_b   1.000
_cell.length_c   1.000
_cell.angle_alpha   90.00
_cell.angle_beta   90.00
_cell.angle_gamma   90.00
#
_symmetry.space_group_name_H-M   'P 1'
#
loop_
_entity.id
_entity.type
_entity.pdbx_description
1 polymer ?
#
loop_
_entity_poly.entity_id
_entity_poly.type
_entity_poly.pdbx_seq_one_letter_code
_entity_poly.pdbx_strand_id
1 'polypeptide(L)'
;MSESVRSLIDAHGDTLKPGDVYILNNPYNGGTHLPDVTLVTPVFLNSSLGLKEPSPLSPLFFVASRGHHADIGGITPGSMPPNSTSVKEEGVLIDNFLLVENGKFRENEITQLLLGGQYPVRNLTQNIADLQAQIAANEKGVQELRQMVAHYGLETVQAYMGYVQDNAEESVRRVIDVLTDGSFSYELDGGAKIQVTITIDRDNRSAKIDFTGTSAQLDSNFNAPSAVCKAAVLYVFRTLVDDDIPLNAGCLKPLEVIIPEGSMLNPLYPAAVVAGNVETSQAITDALYGALGVMAASQSTMNNFTFGNERYQYYETICGGSGAGVDFDGTDAVHTHMTNSRLTDPEVLEWRFPVLLDRFGIRPDSGGKGVHCGGNGVIRKIRFLEPMTAGILSGRRVVKPFGLNGGEAGALGKNYVERKDGTVEELGSTGVVEMNTGDVFVIETPGGGGYGLDSGDSES
;
A
#
# COMPACT_ATOMS: atom_id res chain seq x y z
N MET A 1 9.67 -4.69 2.25
CA MET A 1 11.00 -4.14 1.91
C MET A 1 12.08 -5.20 1.65
N SER A 2 11.85 -6.50 1.94
CA SER A 2 12.83 -7.56 1.67
C SER A 2 13.30 -7.62 0.21
N GLU A 3 12.39 -7.47 -0.75
CA GLU A 3 12.74 -7.46 -2.18
C GLU A 3 13.64 -6.27 -2.56
N SER A 4 13.46 -5.09 -1.95
CA SER A 4 14.35 -3.94 -2.12
C SER A 4 15.77 -4.24 -1.63
N VAL A 5 15.89 -4.89 -0.49
CA VAL A 5 17.19 -5.28 0.08
C VAL A 5 17.87 -6.34 -0.79
N ARG A 6 17.11 -7.34 -1.29
CA ARG A 6 17.65 -8.34 -2.22
C ARG A 6 18.11 -7.71 -3.53
N SER A 7 17.32 -6.80 -4.11
CA SER A 7 17.73 -6.07 -5.32
C SER A 7 19.06 -5.34 -5.13
N LEU A 8 19.25 -4.67 -3.98
CA LEU A 8 20.52 -4.02 -3.66
C LEU A 8 21.67 -5.04 -3.58
N ILE A 9 21.47 -6.15 -2.88
CA ILE A 9 22.47 -7.22 -2.73
C ILE A 9 22.84 -7.79 -4.11
N ASP A 10 21.86 -8.08 -4.96
CA ASP A 10 22.07 -8.63 -6.30
C ASP A 10 22.81 -7.65 -7.22
N ALA A 11 22.54 -6.35 -7.08
CA ALA A 11 23.16 -5.30 -7.90
C ALA A 11 24.60 -4.96 -7.49
N HIS A 12 24.91 -4.96 -6.19
CA HIS A 12 26.20 -4.46 -5.67
C HIS A 12 27.09 -5.53 -5.05
N GLY A 13 26.54 -6.64 -4.54
CA GLY A 13 27.30 -7.74 -3.95
C GLY A 13 28.36 -7.28 -2.93
N ASP A 14 29.61 -7.69 -3.16
CA ASP A 14 30.75 -7.38 -2.29
C ASP A 14 31.27 -5.93 -2.42
N THR A 15 30.65 -5.08 -3.25
CA THR A 15 31.06 -3.68 -3.42
C THR A 15 30.44 -2.72 -2.41
N LEU A 16 29.48 -3.20 -1.60
CA LEU A 16 28.86 -2.45 -0.51
C LEU A 16 29.90 -2.03 0.53
N LYS A 17 29.82 -0.79 1.05
CA LYS A 17 30.80 -0.25 2.02
C LYS A 17 30.14 0.24 3.31
N PRO A 18 30.87 0.24 4.43
CA PRO A 18 30.39 0.84 5.68
C PRO A 18 30.18 2.34 5.52
N GLY A 19 29.03 2.84 5.99
CA GLY A 19 28.67 4.26 5.93
C GLY A 19 27.98 4.66 4.62
N ASP A 20 27.76 3.73 3.70
CA ASP A 20 26.98 3.97 2.51
C ASP A 20 25.47 3.82 2.78
N VAL A 21 24.66 4.59 2.06
CA VAL A 21 23.18 4.46 2.05
C VAL A 21 22.71 4.50 0.61
N TYR A 22 21.85 3.56 0.24
CA TYR A 22 21.29 3.44 -1.10
C TYR A 22 19.82 3.79 -1.11
N ILE A 23 19.33 4.35 -2.22
CA ILE A 23 17.94 4.72 -2.44
C ILE A 23 17.39 3.99 -3.66
N LEU A 24 16.15 3.49 -3.55
CA LEU A 24 15.39 2.96 -4.67
C LEU A 24 13.89 3.19 -4.48
N ASN A 25 13.18 3.29 -5.61
CA ASN A 25 11.71 3.20 -5.67
C ASN A 25 11.24 2.35 -6.87
N ASN A 26 12.17 1.81 -7.66
CA ASN A 26 11.87 1.02 -8.85
C ASN A 26 10.96 -0.19 -8.51
N PRO A 27 9.69 -0.21 -8.97
CA PRO A 27 8.72 -1.26 -8.62
C PRO A 27 9.09 -2.64 -9.17
N TYR A 28 9.89 -2.65 -10.24
CA TYR A 28 10.40 -3.87 -10.88
C TYR A 28 11.58 -4.49 -10.11
N ASN A 29 12.17 -3.73 -9.18
CA ASN A 29 13.32 -4.10 -8.36
C ASN A 29 12.99 -3.98 -6.86
N GLY A 30 11.78 -4.40 -6.47
CA GLY A 30 11.36 -4.48 -5.06
C GLY A 30 10.72 -3.22 -4.47
N GLY A 31 10.58 -2.15 -5.25
CA GLY A 31 9.68 -1.04 -4.95
C GLY A 31 8.19 -1.47 -4.99
N THR A 32 7.31 -0.64 -4.46
CA THR A 32 5.84 -0.85 -4.51
C THR A 32 5.20 0.00 -5.60
N HIS A 33 5.56 1.29 -5.63
CA HIS A 33 5.27 2.29 -6.67
C HIS A 33 6.30 3.42 -6.52
N LEU A 34 6.36 4.37 -7.45
CA LEU A 34 7.39 5.41 -7.41
C LEU A 34 7.34 6.33 -6.18
N PRO A 35 6.18 6.72 -5.64
CA PRO A 35 6.12 7.56 -4.44
C PRO A 35 6.71 6.92 -3.19
N ASP A 36 6.76 5.57 -3.10
CA ASP A 36 7.34 4.89 -1.94
C ASP A 36 8.86 4.71 -2.12
N VAL A 37 9.61 5.65 -1.53
CA VAL A 37 11.06 5.71 -1.61
C VAL A 37 11.68 4.91 -0.47
N THR A 38 12.49 3.90 -0.81
CA THR A 38 13.17 3.02 0.15
C THR A 38 14.65 3.38 0.27
N LEU A 39 15.12 3.62 1.49
CA LEU A 39 16.54 3.77 1.79
C LEU A 39 17.05 2.52 2.49
N VAL A 40 18.17 1.98 2.03
CA VAL A 40 18.80 0.77 2.55
C VAL A 40 20.24 1.06 2.97
N THR A 41 20.56 0.72 4.21
CA THR A 41 21.88 0.93 4.83
C THR A 41 22.49 -0.43 5.18
N PRO A 42 23.56 -0.87 4.48
CA PRO A 42 24.31 -2.07 4.87
C PRO A 42 25.05 -1.84 6.19
N VAL A 43 24.96 -2.80 7.11
CA VAL A 43 25.54 -2.72 8.45
C VAL A 43 26.71 -3.67 8.60
N PHE A 44 27.88 -3.08 8.79
CA PHE A 44 29.12 -3.77 9.13
C PHE A 44 29.37 -3.65 10.63
N LEU A 45 29.84 -4.75 11.22
CA LEU A 45 30.27 -4.82 12.61
C LEU A 45 31.79 -4.83 12.69
N ASN A 46 32.36 -3.91 13.47
CA ASN A 46 33.81 -3.78 13.62
C ASN A 46 34.30 -4.65 14.79
N SER A 47 35.58 -5.01 14.79
CA SER A 47 36.23 -5.78 15.87
C SER A 47 36.13 -5.15 17.26
N SER A 48 35.92 -3.83 17.34
CA SER A 48 35.71 -3.09 18.59
C SER A 48 34.42 -3.44 19.34
N LEU A 49 33.51 -4.23 18.75
CA LEU A 49 32.30 -4.75 19.38
C LEU A 49 32.47 -6.15 19.99
N GLY A 50 33.72 -6.60 20.22
CA GLY A 50 34.00 -7.90 20.84
C GLY A 50 33.93 -9.10 19.90
N LEU A 51 33.96 -8.87 18.58
CA LEU A 51 34.07 -9.93 17.59
C LEU A 51 35.48 -10.55 17.65
N LYS A 52 35.54 -11.88 17.82
CA LYS A 52 36.80 -12.64 17.89
C LYS A 52 37.52 -12.78 16.54
N GLU A 53 36.80 -12.53 15.44
CA GLU A 53 37.23 -12.67 14.05
C GLU A 53 37.24 -11.29 13.37
N PRO A 54 38.06 -11.06 12.33
CA PRO A 54 38.03 -9.82 11.56
C PRO A 54 36.62 -9.55 11.00
N SER A 55 36.27 -8.26 10.85
CA SER A 55 34.99 -7.84 10.24
C SER A 55 34.79 -8.58 8.91
N PRO A 56 33.59 -9.12 8.63
CA PRO A 56 33.31 -9.69 7.33
C PRO A 56 33.49 -8.62 6.24
N LEU A 57 33.94 -9.07 5.06
CA LEU A 57 34.00 -8.26 3.84
C LEU A 57 32.59 -7.86 3.35
N SER A 58 31.56 -8.54 3.85
CA SER A 58 30.14 -8.31 3.54
C SER A 58 29.37 -7.78 4.75
N PRO A 59 28.28 -7.03 4.53
CA PRO A 59 27.41 -6.59 5.61
C PRO A 59 26.70 -7.76 6.29
N LEU A 60 26.58 -7.72 7.62
CA LEU A 60 25.88 -8.76 8.40
C LEU A 60 24.39 -8.49 8.54
N PHE A 61 23.99 -7.22 8.44
CA PHE A 61 22.61 -6.80 8.53
C PHE A 61 22.33 -5.68 7.54
N PHE A 62 21.05 -5.41 7.33
CA PHE A 62 20.57 -4.28 6.57
C PHE A 62 19.50 -3.57 7.40
N VAL A 63 19.59 -2.24 7.47
CA VAL A 63 18.53 -1.39 8.01
C VAL A 63 17.87 -0.69 6.84
N ALA A 64 16.54 -0.71 6.79
CA ALA A 64 15.79 -0.07 5.71
C ALA A 64 14.61 0.73 6.26
N SER A 65 14.35 1.88 5.64
CA SER A 65 13.14 2.67 5.83
C SER A 65 12.49 2.95 4.49
N ARG A 66 11.17 3.09 4.50
CA ARG A 66 10.38 3.47 3.33
C ARG A 66 9.47 4.62 3.71
N GLY A 67 9.52 5.69 2.94
CA GLY A 67 8.71 6.88 3.11
C GLY A 67 7.91 7.14 1.83
N HIS A 68 6.68 7.59 2.00
CA HIS A 68 5.87 8.04 0.88
C HIS A 68 6.16 9.52 0.60
N HIS A 69 6.70 9.81 -0.58
CA HIS A 69 6.99 11.17 -1.02
C HIS A 69 5.77 11.70 -1.78
N ALA A 70 5.13 12.74 -1.24
CA ALA A 70 3.89 13.29 -1.80
C ALA A 70 4.02 13.73 -3.28
N ASP A 71 5.21 14.10 -3.72
CA ASP A 71 5.52 14.31 -5.14
C ASP A 71 6.93 13.78 -5.43
N ILE A 72 7.03 12.78 -6.31
CA ILE A 72 8.26 12.28 -6.94
C ILE A 72 8.27 12.58 -8.45
N GLY A 73 7.51 13.61 -8.87
CA GLY A 73 7.29 13.97 -10.27
C GLY A 73 6.08 13.29 -10.91
N GLY A 74 6.11 13.13 -12.23
CA GLY A 74 5.04 12.50 -13.01
C GLY A 74 4.13 13.52 -13.71
N ILE A 75 3.15 13.03 -14.48
CA ILE A 75 2.30 13.89 -15.33
C ILE A 75 1.29 14.75 -14.55
N THR A 76 0.94 14.36 -13.32
CA THR A 76 0.06 15.12 -12.43
C THR A 76 0.73 15.44 -11.09
N PRO A 77 0.34 16.53 -10.41
CA PRO A 77 0.69 16.77 -9.01
C PRO A 77 0.29 15.59 -8.10
N GLY A 78 1.07 15.33 -7.06
CA GLY A 78 0.75 14.27 -6.08
C GLY A 78 1.25 12.87 -6.46
N SER A 79 1.91 12.72 -7.63
CA SER A 79 2.50 11.47 -8.14
C SER A 79 1.57 10.25 -8.15
N MET A 80 0.27 10.50 -8.29
CA MET A 80 -0.79 9.50 -8.44
C MET A 80 -1.61 9.78 -9.71
N PRO A 81 -1.00 9.77 -10.91
CA PRO A 81 -1.71 10.06 -12.15
C PRO A 81 -2.77 8.99 -12.43
N PRO A 82 -4.08 9.32 -12.39
CA PRO A 82 -5.13 8.30 -12.51
C PRO A 82 -5.18 7.60 -13.87
N ASN A 83 -4.59 8.23 -14.89
CA ASN A 83 -4.65 7.79 -16.29
C ASN A 83 -3.27 7.37 -16.84
N SER A 84 -2.27 7.11 -15.98
CA SER A 84 -0.98 6.61 -16.46
C SER A 84 -1.13 5.22 -17.08
N THR A 85 -0.40 5.02 -18.17
CA THR A 85 -0.30 3.74 -18.91
C THR A 85 1.14 3.22 -18.91
N SER A 86 2.13 4.08 -18.61
CA SER A 86 3.51 3.69 -18.36
C SER A 86 4.04 4.22 -17.03
N VAL A 87 4.92 3.44 -16.36
CA VAL A 87 5.65 3.88 -15.16
C VAL A 87 6.41 5.19 -15.37
N LYS A 88 6.80 5.51 -16.60
CA LYS A 88 7.49 6.77 -16.94
C LYS A 88 6.63 8.01 -16.67
N GLU A 89 5.31 7.86 -16.73
CA GLU A 89 4.35 8.95 -16.48
C GLU A 89 4.11 9.17 -14.99
N GLU A 90 4.55 8.24 -14.13
CA GLU A 90 4.28 8.22 -12.69
C GLU A 90 5.32 8.99 -11.87
N GLY A 91 6.48 9.31 -12.47
CA GLY A 91 7.53 10.12 -11.83
C GLY A 91 8.94 9.61 -12.04
N VAL A 92 9.83 10.04 -11.15
CA VAL A 92 11.25 9.71 -11.20
C VAL A 92 11.47 8.29 -10.68
N LEU A 93 11.94 7.41 -11.56
CA LEU A 93 12.34 6.04 -11.23
C LEU A 93 13.81 6.02 -10.80
N ILE A 94 14.05 5.52 -9.59
CA ILE A 94 15.35 5.45 -8.91
C ILE A 94 15.67 3.98 -8.66
N ASP A 95 16.84 3.55 -9.12
CA ASP A 95 17.28 2.16 -9.04
C ASP A 95 18.65 2.05 -8.36
N ASN A 96 18.67 1.58 -7.11
CA ASN A 96 19.85 1.32 -6.29
C ASN A 96 20.92 2.43 -6.32
N PHE A 97 20.51 3.70 -6.27
CA PHE A 97 21.40 4.85 -6.35
C PHE A 97 22.14 5.06 -5.03
N LEU A 98 23.44 5.35 -5.07
CA LEU A 98 24.25 5.64 -3.89
C LEU A 98 23.96 7.07 -3.39
N LEU A 99 23.16 7.18 -2.33
CA LEU A 99 22.67 8.44 -1.76
C LEU A 99 23.64 9.05 -0.75
N VAL A 100 24.28 8.21 0.06
CA VAL A 100 25.31 8.60 1.02
C VAL A 100 26.53 7.77 0.71
N GLU A 101 27.68 8.41 0.54
CA GLU A 101 28.96 7.73 0.31
C GLU A 101 29.90 8.02 1.48
N ASN A 102 30.33 6.97 2.19
CA ASN A 102 31.19 7.06 3.36
C ASN A 102 30.71 8.12 4.38
N GLY A 103 29.41 8.13 4.68
CA GLY A 103 28.77 9.08 5.61
C GLY A 103 28.55 10.49 5.07
N LYS A 104 28.83 10.76 3.78
CA LYS A 104 28.58 12.07 3.14
C LYS A 104 27.35 12.02 2.25
N PHE A 105 26.35 12.84 2.56
CA PHE A 105 25.14 12.96 1.76
C PHE A 105 25.44 13.59 0.39
N ARG A 106 25.06 12.90 -0.69
CA ARG A 106 25.31 13.27 -2.09
C ARG A 106 24.19 14.13 -2.65
N GLU A 107 23.95 15.28 -2.00
CA GLU A 107 22.80 16.17 -2.26
C GLU A 107 22.79 16.69 -3.71
N ASN A 108 23.95 17.04 -4.26
CA ASN A 108 24.05 17.54 -5.63
C ASN A 108 23.65 16.45 -6.65
N GLU A 109 24.11 15.21 -6.45
CA GLU A 109 23.85 14.12 -7.38
C GLU A 109 22.40 13.64 -7.31
N ILE A 110 21.81 13.55 -6.11
CA ILE A 110 20.38 13.23 -6.01
C ILE A 110 19.52 14.37 -6.57
N THR A 111 19.91 15.64 -6.40
CA THR A 111 19.23 16.78 -7.02
C THR A 111 19.23 16.68 -8.54
N GLN A 112 20.38 16.36 -9.14
CA GLN A 112 20.47 16.16 -10.59
C GLN A 112 19.59 15.00 -11.06
N LEU A 113 19.52 13.91 -10.30
CA LEU A 113 18.66 12.78 -10.61
C LEU A 113 17.17 13.17 -10.57
N LEU A 114 16.73 13.85 -9.51
CA LEU A 114 15.33 14.24 -9.31
C LEU A 114 14.84 15.31 -10.29
N LEU A 115 15.74 16.17 -10.79
CA LEU A 115 15.42 17.24 -11.74
C LEU A 115 15.71 16.89 -13.21
N GLY A 116 16.50 15.84 -13.46
CA GLY A 116 17.01 15.52 -14.80
C GLY A 116 16.06 14.70 -15.70
N GLY A 117 14.98 14.16 -15.13
CA GLY A 117 14.02 13.32 -15.85
C GLY A 117 13.01 14.10 -16.71
N GLN A 118 12.24 13.37 -17.53
CA GLN A 118 11.16 13.94 -18.35
C GLN A 118 10.06 14.60 -17.50
N TYR A 119 9.76 14.00 -16.34
CA TYR A 119 8.77 14.50 -15.39
C TYR A 119 9.42 14.65 -14.02
N PRO A 120 10.18 15.74 -13.80
CA PRO A 120 10.95 15.94 -12.58
C PRO A 120 10.05 16.20 -11.38
N VAL A 121 10.64 16.12 -10.18
CA VAL A 121 9.95 16.49 -8.94
C VAL A 121 9.53 17.96 -8.94
N ARG A 122 8.37 18.26 -8.33
CA ARG A 122 7.87 19.64 -8.19
C ARG A 122 8.38 20.34 -6.95
N ASN A 123 8.68 19.59 -5.88
CA ASN A 123 9.08 20.13 -4.58
C ASN A 123 10.38 19.50 -4.06
N LEU A 124 11.49 19.86 -4.72
CA LEU A 124 12.82 19.35 -4.38
C LEU A 124 13.16 19.56 -2.90
N THR A 125 12.84 20.72 -2.32
CA THR A 125 13.16 21.02 -0.92
C THR A 125 12.49 20.03 0.03
N GLN A 126 11.22 19.70 -0.20
CA GLN A 126 10.52 18.66 0.57
C GLN A 126 11.15 17.29 0.35
N ASN A 127 11.44 16.92 -0.90
CA ASN A 127 12.08 15.64 -1.18
C ASN A 127 13.44 15.48 -0.47
N ILE A 128 14.29 16.51 -0.46
CA ILE A 128 15.57 16.49 0.25
C ILE A 128 15.34 16.36 1.76
N ALA A 129 14.36 17.07 2.33
CA ALA A 129 14.03 16.95 3.75
C ALA A 129 13.55 15.55 4.13
N ASP A 130 12.70 14.92 3.32
CA ASP A 130 12.21 13.56 3.54
C ASP A 130 13.36 12.54 3.47
N LEU A 131 14.27 12.69 2.49
CA LEU A 131 15.47 11.85 2.38
C LEU A 131 16.39 12.00 3.60
N GLN A 132 16.61 13.22 4.08
CA GLN A 132 17.41 13.47 5.28
C GLN A 132 16.77 12.82 6.53
N ALA A 133 15.45 12.88 6.65
CA ALA A 133 14.72 12.22 7.73
C ALA A 133 14.86 10.70 7.67
N GLN A 134 14.75 10.10 6.48
CA GLN A 134 14.96 8.65 6.30
C GLN A 134 16.42 8.22 6.56
N ILE A 135 17.42 9.03 6.15
CA ILE A 135 18.84 8.79 6.48
C ILE A 135 19.01 8.75 8.01
N ALA A 136 18.45 9.75 8.72
CA ALA A 136 18.52 9.81 10.18
C ALA A 136 17.82 8.61 10.86
N ALA A 137 16.67 8.18 10.33
CA ALA A 137 15.95 7.00 10.82
C ALA A 137 16.79 5.72 10.65
N ASN A 138 17.40 5.51 9.48
CA ASN A 138 18.27 4.38 9.24
C ASN A 138 19.50 4.41 10.16
N GLU A 139 20.17 5.56 10.29
CA GLU A 139 21.32 5.72 11.17
C GLU A 139 20.97 5.39 12.63
N LYS A 140 19.80 5.81 13.11
CA LYS A 140 19.32 5.41 14.44
C LYS A 140 19.15 3.89 14.53
N GLY A 141 18.55 3.24 13.54
CA GLY A 141 18.44 1.78 13.48
C GLY A 141 19.80 1.08 13.50
N VAL A 142 20.81 1.61 12.79
CA VAL A 142 22.18 1.10 12.80
C VAL A 142 22.81 1.22 14.19
N GLN A 143 22.63 2.36 14.88
CA GLN A 143 23.15 2.57 16.22
C GLN A 143 22.52 1.61 17.24
N GLU A 144 21.20 1.45 17.23
CA GLU A 144 20.48 0.54 18.13
C GLU A 144 20.88 -0.92 17.89
N LEU A 145 21.00 -1.34 16.63
CA LEU A 145 21.45 -2.68 16.28
C LEU A 145 22.88 -2.95 16.78
N ARG A 146 23.80 -1.98 16.61
CA ARG A 146 25.17 -2.10 17.12
C ARG A 146 25.20 -2.17 18.65
N GLN A 147 24.39 -1.37 19.35
CA GLN A 147 24.27 -1.43 20.80
C GLN A 147 23.72 -2.78 21.27
N MET A 148 22.71 -3.30 20.59
CA MET A 148 22.13 -4.62 20.86
C MET A 148 23.18 -5.73 20.71
N VAL A 149 23.95 -5.71 19.63
CA VAL A 149 25.05 -6.67 19.42
C VAL A 149 26.15 -6.51 20.47
N ALA A 150 26.51 -5.28 20.83
CA ALA A 150 27.53 -5.03 21.85
C ALA A 150 27.11 -5.57 23.23
N HIS A 151 25.82 -5.49 23.55
CA HIS A 151 25.27 -5.89 24.84
C HIS A 151 25.01 -7.40 24.94
N TYR A 152 24.38 -7.99 23.91
CA TYR A 152 23.92 -9.38 23.94
C TYR A 152 24.85 -10.36 23.18
N GLY A 153 25.78 -9.84 22.38
CA GLY A 153 26.62 -10.64 21.49
C GLY A 153 25.92 -10.99 20.17
N LEU A 154 26.71 -11.13 19.10
CA LEU A 154 26.23 -11.38 17.74
C LEU A 154 25.43 -12.69 17.64
N GLU A 155 25.94 -13.78 18.23
CA GLU A 155 25.29 -15.10 18.20
C GLU A 155 23.89 -15.05 18.81
N THR A 156 23.73 -14.36 19.95
CA THR A 156 22.44 -14.18 20.61
C THR A 156 21.47 -13.39 19.73
N VAL A 157 21.91 -12.28 19.16
CA VAL A 157 21.06 -11.44 18.29
C VAL A 157 20.59 -12.24 17.07
N GLN A 158 21.49 -12.95 16.40
CA GLN A 158 21.13 -13.77 15.23
C GLN A 158 20.19 -14.93 15.60
N ALA A 159 20.41 -15.58 16.74
CA ALA A 159 19.53 -16.64 17.22
C ALA A 159 18.11 -16.10 17.47
N TYR A 160 17.97 -14.95 18.14
CA TYR A 160 16.66 -14.34 18.39
C TYR A 160 15.98 -13.83 17.10
N MET A 161 16.73 -13.34 16.11
CA MET A 161 16.17 -13.05 14.79
C MET A 161 15.57 -14.30 14.14
N GLY A 162 16.25 -15.46 14.28
CA GLY A 162 15.73 -16.76 13.84
C GLY A 162 14.46 -17.17 14.60
N TYR A 163 14.51 -17.16 15.94
CA TYR A 163 13.37 -17.53 16.78
C TYR A 163 12.12 -16.69 16.49
N VAL A 164 12.28 -15.39 16.25
CA VAL A 164 11.16 -14.50 15.90
C VAL A 164 10.52 -14.89 14.56
N GLN A 165 11.31 -15.33 13.57
CA GLN A 165 10.79 -15.82 12.30
C GLN A 165 10.12 -17.19 12.43
N ASP A 166 10.73 -18.10 13.20
CA ASP A 166 10.20 -19.45 13.39
C ASP A 166 8.89 -19.42 14.19
N ASN A 167 8.76 -18.52 15.18
CA ASN A 167 7.51 -18.30 15.89
C ASN A 167 6.40 -17.77 14.96
N ALA A 168 6.75 -16.85 14.05
CA ALA A 168 5.79 -16.31 13.09
C ALA A 168 5.34 -17.37 12.08
N GLU A 169 6.27 -18.21 11.61
CA GLU A 169 5.95 -19.39 10.79
C GLU A 169 4.97 -20.31 11.52
N GLU A 170 5.31 -20.76 12.72
CA GLU A 170 4.47 -21.71 13.48
C GLU A 170 3.08 -21.13 13.79
N SER A 171 2.99 -19.82 14.01
CA SER A 171 1.71 -19.15 14.28
C SER A 171 0.79 -19.14 13.07
N VAL A 172 1.31 -18.94 11.85
CA VAL A 172 0.52 -19.11 10.63
C VAL A 172 0.14 -20.57 10.40
N ARG A 173 1.05 -21.52 10.67
CA ARG A 173 0.75 -22.96 10.55
C ARG A 173 -0.44 -23.39 11.42
N ARG A 174 -0.58 -22.87 12.65
CA ARG A 174 -1.73 -23.15 13.52
C ARG A 174 -3.06 -22.70 12.92
N VAL A 175 -3.08 -21.56 12.24
CA VAL A 175 -4.30 -21.06 11.60
C VAL A 175 -4.66 -21.90 10.38
N ILE A 176 -3.67 -22.31 9.58
CA ILE A 176 -3.88 -23.16 8.40
C ILE A 176 -4.64 -24.45 8.74
N ASP A 177 -4.43 -25.01 9.94
CA ASP A 177 -5.11 -26.23 10.40
C ASP A 177 -6.66 -26.11 10.47
N VAL A 178 -7.18 -24.90 10.63
CA VAL A 178 -8.64 -24.66 10.72
C VAL A 178 -9.23 -24.08 9.43
N LEU A 179 -8.40 -23.72 8.45
CA LEU A 179 -8.86 -23.22 7.15
C LEU A 179 -9.38 -24.35 6.25
N THR A 180 -10.22 -23.97 5.31
CA THR A 180 -10.74 -24.83 4.25
C THR A 180 -10.31 -24.32 2.89
N ASP A 181 -10.29 -25.21 1.91
CA ASP A 181 -10.11 -24.83 0.51
C ASP A 181 -11.19 -23.83 0.08
N GLY A 182 -10.82 -22.94 -0.84
CA GLY A 182 -11.75 -21.96 -1.35
C GLY A 182 -11.23 -21.29 -2.61
N SER A 183 -12.14 -20.69 -3.37
CA SER A 183 -11.80 -19.92 -4.55
C SER A 183 -12.71 -18.72 -4.69
N PHE A 184 -12.17 -17.65 -5.26
CA PHE A 184 -12.91 -16.41 -5.45
C PHE A 184 -12.47 -15.70 -6.72
N SER A 185 -13.44 -15.08 -7.39
CA SER A 185 -13.21 -14.23 -8.54
C SER A 185 -13.67 -12.82 -8.19
N TYR A 186 -12.73 -11.91 -8.07
CA TYR A 186 -12.99 -10.52 -7.77
C TYR A 186 -12.95 -9.70 -9.05
N GLU A 187 -14.01 -8.96 -9.35
CA GLU A 187 -14.08 -8.05 -10.49
C GLU A 187 -13.75 -6.62 -10.08
N LEU A 188 -12.84 -5.96 -10.82
CA LEU A 188 -12.51 -4.55 -10.67
C LEU A 188 -13.45 -3.71 -11.54
N ASP A 189 -13.61 -2.42 -11.21
CA ASP A 189 -14.45 -1.49 -12.00
C ASP A 189 -14.05 -1.38 -13.47
N GLY A 190 -12.75 -1.59 -13.78
CA GLY A 190 -12.24 -1.61 -15.15
C GLY A 190 -12.52 -2.91 -15.93
N GLY A 191 -13.25 -3.87 -15.35
CA GLY A 191 -13.60 -5.17 -15.95
C GLY A 191 -12.49 -6.23 -15.86
N ALA A 192 -11.33 -5.89 -15.31
CA ALA A 192 -10.30 -6.87 -14.97
C ALA A 192 -10.75 -7.74 -13.80
N LYS A 193 -10.20 -8.96 -13.69
CA LYS A 193 -10.49 -9.87 -12.59
C LYS A 193 -9.25 -10.39 -11.91
N ILE A 194 -9.33 -10.54 -10.59
CA ILE A 194 -8.38 -11.28 -9.77
C ILE A 194 -9.03 -12.62 -9.45
N GLN A 195 -8.40 -13.69 -9.93
CA GLN A 195 -8.80 -15.06 -9.60
C GLN A 195 -7.83 -15.58 -8.54
N VAL A 196 -8.36 -16.12 -7.45
CA VAL A 196 -7.53 -16.80 -6.44
C VAL A 196 -8.16 -18.12 -6.04
N THR A 197 -7.31 -19.14 -5.89
CA THR A 197 -7.66 -20.44 -5.32
C THR A 197 -6.71 -20.73 -4.17
N ILE A 198 -7.25 -21.05 -3.01
CA ILE A 198 -6.51 -21.43 -1.81
C ILE A 198 -6.71 -22.92 -1.59
N THR A 199 -5.61 -23.67 -1.55
CA THR A 199 -5.61 -25.11 -1.26
C THR A 199 -4.80 -25.37 0.01
N ILE A 200 -5.40 -26.09 0.96
CA ILE A 200 -4.82 -26.37 2.27
C ILE A 200 -4.21 -27.77 2.28
N ASP A 201 -2.91 -27.85 2.56
CA ASP A 201 -2.21 -29.09 2.86
C ASP A 201 -2.11 -29.23 4.37
N ARG A 202 -2.99 -30.08 4.93
CA ARG A 202 -3.08 -30.33 6.37
C ARG A 202 -1.93 -31.18 6.90
N ASP A 203 -1.33 -32.02 6.08
CA ASP A 203 -0.23 -32.89 6.50
C ASP A 203 1.04 -32.07 6.71
N ASN A 204 1.30 -31.12 5.81
CA ASN A 204 2.44 -30.21 5.90
C ASN A 204 2.13 -28.88 6.59
N ARG A 205 0.88 -28.65 7.02
CA ARG A 205 0.38 -27.41 7.63
C ARG A 205 0.77 -26.19 6.78
N SER A 206 0.52 -26.29 5.49
CA SER A 206 0.88 -25.29 4.48
C SER A 206 -0.32 -24.95 3.59
N ALA A 207 -0.28 -23.78 2.96
CA ALA A 207 -1.32 -23.35 2.03
C ALA A 207 -0.71 -22.94 0.70
N LYS A 208 -1.36 -23.33 -0.40
CA LYS A 208 -1.05 -22.86 -1.74
C LYS A 208 -2.07 -21.81 -2.15
N ILE A 209 -1.58 -20.62 -2.50
CA ILE A 209 -2.37 -19.47 -2.95
C ILE A 209 -2.04 -19.27 -4.43
N ASP A 210 -2.97 -19.70 -5.28
CA ASP A 210 -2.81 -19.72 -6.73
C ASP A 210 -3.65 -18.64 -7.40
N PHE A 211 -2.97 -17.66 -8.02
CA PHE A 211 -3.59 -16.57 -8.76
C PHE A 211 -3.79 -16.86 -10.25
N THR A 212 -3.61 -18.11 -10.69
CA THR A 212 -3.86 -18.54 -12.07
C THR A 212 -5.30 -18.23 -12.49
N GLY A 213 -5.45 -17.61 -13.67
CA GLY A 213 -6.74 -17.13 -14.19
C GLY A 213 -7.01 -15.65 -13.92
N THR A 214 -6.15 -14.97 -13.14
CA THR A 214 -6.14 -13.51 -13.03
C THR A 214 -5.87 -12.87 -14.39
N SER A 215 -6.47 -11.70 -14.65
CA SER A 215 -6.31 -10.96 -15.90
C SER A 215 -4.84 -10.71 -16.24
N ALA A 216 -4.56 -10.68 -17.55
CA ALA A 216 -3.28 -10.23 -18.08
C ALA A 216 -2.97 -8.79 -17.62
N GLN A 217 -1.70 -8.39 -17.76
CA GLN A 217 -1.28 -7.00 -17.58
C GLN A 217 -2.23 -6.04 -18.30
N LEU A 218 -2.59 -4.97 -17.61
CA LEU A 218 -3.52 -3.95 -18.08
C LEU A 218 -2.77 -2.80 -18.76
N ASP A 219 -3.44 -2.13 -19.68
CA ASP A 219 -2.99 -0.86 -20.28
C ASP A 219 -3.24 0.36 -19.35
N SER A 220 -3.58 0.12 -18.08
CA SER A 220 -3.79 1.14 -17.05
C SER A 220 -2.79 0.97 -15.89
N ASN A 221 -2.89 1.83 -14.88
CA ASN A 221 -2.03 1.80 -13.70
C ASN A 221 -2.46 0.84 -12.59
N PHE A 222 -3.51 0.04 -12.79
CA PHE A 222 -4.00 -0.98 -11.85
C PHE A 222 -3.17 -2.27 -11.83
N ASN A 223 -1.98 -2.26 -12.45
CA ASN A 223 -1.04 -3.36 -12.29
C ASN A 223 -0.33 -3.27 -10.93
N ALA A 224 -0.26 -4.38 -10.21
CA ALA A 224 0.45 -4.49 -8.94
C ALA A 224 1.73 -5.31 -9.12
N PRO A 225 2.92 -4.80 -8.73
CA PRO A 225 4.13 -5.60 -8.68
C PRO A 225 3.94 -6.84 -7.80
N SER A 226 4.60 -7.95 -8.12
CA SER A 226 4.44 -9.21 -7.38
C SER A 226 4.75 -9.08 -5.88
N ALA A 227 5.63 -8.14 -5.50
CA ALA A 227 5.91 -7.80 -4.11
C ALA A 227 4.67 -7.28 -3.36
N VAL A 228 3.79 -6.51 -4.02
CA VAL A 228 2.51 -6.03 -3.46
C VAL A 228 1.56 -7.20 -3.24
N CYS A 229 1.44 -8.10 -4.21
CA CYS A 229 0.58 -9.28 -4.08
C CYS A 229 1.03 -10.18 -2.91
N LYS A 230 2.33 -10.47 -2.80
CA LYS A 230 2.89 -11.21 -1.66
C LYS A 230 2.65 -10.50 -0.31
N ALA A 231 2.70 -9.17 -0.28
CA ALA A 231 2.41 -8.40 0.93
C ALA A 231 0.92 -8.49 1.33
N ALA A 232 0.00 -8.49 0.35
CA ALA A 232 -1.42 -8.70 0.62
C ALA A 232 -1.70 -10.12 1.18
N VAL A 233 -1.05 -11.15 0.62
CA VAL A 233 -1.12 -12.53 1.17
C VAL A 233 -0.58 -12.55 2.60
N LEU A 234 0.59 -11.97 2.85
CA LEU A 234 1.17 -11.87 4.19
C LEU A 234 0.21 -11.19 5.18
N TYR A 235 -0.40 -10.08 4.77
CA TYR A 235 -1.36 -9.35 5.59
C TYR A 235 -2.55 -10.22 5.97
N VAL A 236 -3.22 -10.83 4.99
CA VAL A 236 -4.41 -11.67 5.24
C VAL A 236 -4.08 -12.84 6.15
N PHE A 237 -3.00 -13.56 5.91
CA PHE A 237 -2.66 -14.68 6.80
C PHE A 237 -2.23 -14.23 8.19
N ARG A 238 -1.68 -13.02 8.33
CA ARG A 238 -1.38 -12.43 9.65
C ARG A 238 -2.65 -12.05 10.40
N THR A 239 -3.66 -11.48 9.75
CA THR A 239 -4.89 -11.04 10.43
C THR A 239 -5.74 -12.21 10.93
N LEU A 240 -5.59 -13.39 10.35
CA LEU A 240 -6.25 -14.61 10.83
C LEU A 240 -5.59 -15.18 12.09
N VAL A 241 -4.39 -14.74 12.44
CA VAL A 241 -3.71 -15.13 13.67
C VAL A 241 -4.19 -14.24 14.82
N ASP A 242 -5.04 -14.79 15.68
CA ASP A 242 -5.51 -14.17 16.92
C ASP A 242 -4.44 -14.26 18.04
N ASP A 243 -3.27 -13.68 17.76
CA ASP A 243 -2.13 -13.62 18.68
C ASP A 243 -1.22 -12.42 18.35
N ASP A 244 -0.50 -11.93 19.36
CA ASP A 244 0.42 -10.79 19.27
C ASP A 244 1.79 -11.22 18.71
N ILE A 245 1.80 -11.66 17.44
CA ILE A 245 3.04 -12.03 16.75
C ILE A 245 3.61 -10.85 15.93
N PRO A 246 4.95 -10.70 15.88
CA PRO A 246 5.60 -9.68 15.07
C PRO A 246 5.45 -9.99 13.58
N LEU A 247 5.11 -8.98 12.78
CA LEU A 247 4.99 -9.11 11.33
C LEU A 247 6.37 -9.28 10.70
N ASN A 248 6.66 -10.46 10.14
CA ASN A 248 7.92 -10.74 9.46
C ASN A 248 7.77 -11.84 8.38
N ALA A 249 8.85 -12.11 7.63
CA ALA A 249 8.83 -13.06 6.51
C ALA A 249 8.62 -14.52 6.92
N GLY A 250 8.75 -14.88 8.19
CA GLY A 250 8.42 -16.20 8.72
C GLY A 250 6.97 -16.60 8.44
N CYS A 251 6.03 -15.64 8.47
CA CYS A 251 4.63 -15.86 8.11
C CYS A 251 4.42 -16.35 6.67
N LEU A 252 5.37 -16.10 5.77
CA LEU A 252 5.29 -16.55 4.37
C LEU A 252 5.89 -17.94 4.15
N LYS A 253 6.72 -18.45 5.07
CA LYS A 253 7.36 -19.78 4.91
C LYS A 253 6.37 -20.93 4.69
N PRO A 254 5.19 -21.01 5.34
CA PRO A 254 4.22 -22.08 5.09
C PRO A 254 3.31 -21.81 3.89
N LEU A 255 3.54 -20.73 3.14
CA LEU A 255 2.67 -20.27 2.05
C LEU A 255 3.39 -20.38 0.71
N GLU A 256 2.86 -21.20 -0.19
CA GLU A 256 3.27 -21.21 -1.60
C GLU A 256 2.40 -20.22 -2.37
N VAL A 257 3.01 -19.17 -2.93
CA VAL A 257 2.28 -18.12 -3.67
C VAL A 257 2.62 -18.21 -5.16
N ILE A 258 1.63 -18.53 -5.98
CA ILE A 258 1.77 -18.64 -7.43
C ILE A 258 1.14 -17.41 -8.08
N ILE A 259 1.97 -16.60 -8.74
CA ILE A 259 1.53 -15.39 -9.45
C ILE A 259 1.98 -15.51 -10.92
N PRO A 260 1.05 -15.61 -11.89
CA PRO A 260 1.43 -15.73 -13.29
C PRO A 260 2.23 -14.51 -13.77
N GLU A 261 3.38 -14.74 -14.40
CA GLU A 261 4.17 -13.69 -15.06
C GLU A 261 3.37 -13.02 -16.19
N GLY A 262 3.47 -11.70 -16.30
CA GLY A 262 2.72 -10.92 -17.29
C GLY A 262 1.22 -10.76 -16.96
N SER A 263 0.78 -11.20 -15.78
CA SER A 263 -0.54 -10.84 -15.24
C SER A 263 -0.53 -9.43 -14.64
N MET A 264 -1.71 -8.89 -14.36
CA MET A 264 -1.82 -7.62 -13.64
C MET A 264 -1.24 -7.65 -12.22
N LEU A 265 -0.90 -8.83 -11.67
CA LEU A 265 -0.27 -9.00 -10.36
C LEU A 265 1.23 -9.33 -10.44
N ASN A 266 1.78 -9.44 -11.65
CA ASN A 266 3.20 -9.56 -11.92
C ASN A 266 3.53 -8.92 -13.28
N PRO A 267 3.33 -7.60 -13.42
CA PRO A 267 3.50 -6.88 -14.67
C PRO A 267 4.97 -6.79 -15.08
N LEU A 268 5.19 -6.64 -16.37
CA LEU A 268 6.50 -6.41 -16.97
C LEU A 268 6.71 -4.92 -17.26
N TYR A 269 7.96 -4.48 -17.19
CA TYR A 269 8.33 -3.12 -17.57
C TYR A 269 7.92 -2.85 -19.04
N PRO A 270 7.32 -1.69 -19.38
CA PRO A 270 7.20 -0.46 -18.60
C PRO A 270 5.78 -0.15 -18.09
N ALA A 271 4.98 -1.15 -17.71
CA ALA A 271 3.61 -0.96 -17.24
C ALA A 271 3.49 0.12 -16.15
N ALA A 272 2.39 0.89 -16.15
CA ALA A 272 2.03 1.73 -15.02
C ALA A 272 1.59 0.88 -13.82
N VAL A 273 1.98 1.27 -12.60
CA VAL A 273 1.78 0.49 -11.38
C VAL A 273 1.33 1.29 -10.17
N VAL A 274 1.11 2.60 -10.29
CA VAL A 274 0.84 3.45 -9.13
C VAL A 274 -0.42 3.03 -8.37
N ALA A 275 -1.47 2.59 -9.08
CA ALA A 275 -2.69 2.09 -8.45
C ALA A 275 -2.52 0.66 -7.89
N GLY A 276 -1.46 -0.05 -8.29
CA GLY A 276 -1.16 -1.39 -7.82
C GLY A 276 -1.05 -1.49 -6.31
N ASN A 277 -0.28 -0.59 -5.69
CA ASN A 277 -0.04 -0.58 -4.26
C ASN A 277 -1.23 -0.08 -3.44
N VAL A 278 -2.05 0.81 -3.99
CA VAL A 278 -3.11 1.51 -3.24
C VAL A 278 -4.53 1.00 -3.54
N GLU A 279 -4.80 0.52 -4.75
CA GLU A 279 -6.14 0.04 -5.16
C GLU A 279 -6.15 -1.46 -5.42
N THR A 280 -5.26 -1.97 -6.26
CA THR A 280 -5.25 -3.41 -6.60
C THR A 280 -4.91 -4.26 -5.38
N SER A 281 -4.06 -3.78 -4.47
CA SER A 281 -3.74 -4.44 -3.20
C SER A 281 -4.97 -4.62 -2.28
N GLN A 282 -5.89 -3.66 -2.27
CA GLN A 282 -7.18 -3.75 -1.58
C GLN A 282 -8.04 -4.86 -2.20
N ALA A 283 -8.11 -4.91 -3.53
CA ALA A 283 -8.84 -5.93 -4.27
C ALA A 283 -8.27 -7.35 -4.06
N ILE A 284 -6.93 -7.52 -4.04
CA ILE A 284 -6.29 -8.81 -3.71
C ILE A 284 -6.69 -9.25 -2.30
N THR A 285 -6.67 -8.32 -1.35
CA THR A 285 -6.99 -8.61 0.05
C THR A 285 -8.43 -9.10 0.20
N ASP A 286 -9.40 -8.38 -0.39
CA ASP A 286 -10.79 -8.81 -0.35
C ASP A 286 -11.03 -10.09 -1.15
N ALA A 287 -10.33 -10.33 -2.27
CA ALA A 287 -10.41 -11.60 -2.99
C ALA A 287 -9.94 -12.79 -2.13
N LEU A 288 -8.87 -12.60 -1.35
CA LEU A 288 -8.37 -13.62 -0.42
C LEU A 288 -9.37 -13.88 0.72
N TYR A 289 -9.92 -12.83 1.34
CA TYR A 289 -10.95 -13.01 2.37
C TYR A 289 -12.22 -13.65 1.84
N GLY A 290 -12.64 -13.28 0.63
CA GLY A 290 -13.75 -13.91 -0.08
C GLY A 290 -13.49 -15.39 -0.37
N ALA A 291 -12.27 -15.77 -0.74
CA ALA A 291 -11.89 -17.17 -0.96
C ALA A 291 -11.87 -17.96 0.35
N LEU A 292 -11.42 -17.35 1.45
CA LEU A 292 -11.42 -17.98 2.78
C LEU A 292 -12.82 -18.02 3.41
N GLY A 293 -13.75 -17.18 2.96
CA GLY A 293 -15.11 -17.12 3.49
C GLY A 293 -15.18 -16.58 4.93
N VAL A 294 -14.25 -15.71 5.33
CA VAL A 294 -14.13 -15.22 6.72
C VAL A 294 -14.70 -13.82 6.94
N MET A 295 -14.74 -12.99 5.89
CA MET A 295 -15.14 -11.58 6.00
C MET A 295 -15.71 -11.10 4.66
N ALA A 296 -16.77 -10.29 4.72
CA ALA A 296 -17.31 -9.57 3.56
C ALA A 296 -16.32 -8.51 3.07
N ALA A 297 -16.53 -7.97 1.87
CA ALA A 297 -15.66 -6.92 1.35
C ALA A 297 -15.74 -5.66 2.21
N SER A 298 -14.61 -5.04 2.50
CA SER A 298 -14.60 -3.64 2.92
C SER A 298 -14.87 -2.71 1.73
N GLN A 299 -14.65 -1.41 1.88
CA GLN A 299 -14.73 -0.45 0.77
C GLN A 299 -13.80 -0.78 -0.42
N SER A 300 -12.82 -1.68 -0.25
CA SER A 300 -11.87 -2.17 -1.28
C SER A 300 -11.16 -1.08 -2.10
N THR A 301 -10.97 0.11 -1.55
CA THR A 301 -10.35 1.27 -2.21
C THR A 301 -9.74 2.18 -1.16
N MET A 302 -8.65 2.88 -1.49
CA MET A 302 -8.09 3.93 -0.64
C MET A 302 -8.68 5.30 -0.92
N ASN A 303 -9.45 5.45 -2.01
CA ASN A 303 -9.98 6.73 -2.48
C ASN A 303 -8.86 7.77 -2.59
N ASN A 304 -7.79 7.44 -3.33
CA ASN A 304 -6.61 8.31 -3.46
C ASN A 304 -7.01 9.62 -4.12
N PHE A 305 -7.09 10.67 -3.31
CA PHE A 305 -7.42 12.01 -3.78
C PHE A 305 -6.15 12.85 -3.81
N THR A 306 -5.83 13.35 -4.99
CA THR A 306 -4.73 14.28 -5.18
C THR A 306 -5.25 15.59 -5.72
N PHE A 307 -4.57 16.67 -5.35
CA PHE A 307 -4.75 17.92 -6.05
C PHE A 307 -3.49 18.77 -5.96
N GLY A 308 -3.36 19.71 -6.88
CA GLY A 308 -2.25 20.63 -6.82
C GLY A 308 -2.11 21.52 -8.04
N ASN A 309 -1.03 22.29 -8.02
CA ASN A 309 -0.54 23.11 -9.11
C ASN A 309 0.99 23.19 -9.00
N GLU A 310 1.62 24.18 -9.63
CA GLU A 310 3.08 24.36 -9.55
C GLU A 310 3.59 24.56 -8.11
N ARG A 311 2.77 25.17 -7.23
CA ARG A 311 3.16 25.53 -5.87
C ARG A 311 2.73 24.51 -4.82
N TYR A 312 1.57 23.89 -5.01
CA TYR A 312 0.95 23.00 -4.02
C TYR A 312 0.83 21.59 -4.59
N GLN A 313 1.18 20.59 -3.78
CA GLN A 313 0.95 19.17 -4.08
C GLN A 313 0.37 18.53 -2.82
N TYR A 314 -0.84 17.98 -2.96
CA TYR A 314 -1.54 17.29 -1.88
C TYR A 314 -1.94 15.90 -2.32
N TYR A 315 -1.84 14.97 -1.37
CA TYR A 315 -2.28 13.60 -1.51
C TYR A 315 -2.89 13.14 -0.19
N GLU A 316 -4.06 12.51 -0.27
CA GLU A 316 -4.68 11.82 0.85
C GLU A 316 -5.33 10.53 0.41
N THR A 317 -5.46 9.62 1.37
CA THR A 317 -6.40 8.50 1.29
C THR A 317 -7.63 8.83 2.12
N ILE A 318 -8.80 8.35 1.72
CA ILE A 318 -10.07 8.64 2.40
C ILE A 318 -10.69 7.33 2.85
N CYS A 319 -11.07 7.27 4.12
CA CYS A 319 -11.67 6.10 4.75
C CYS A 319 -13.08 5.78 4.22
N GLY A 320 -13.63 4.64 4.67
CA GLY A 320 -14.96 4.18 4.26
C GLY A 320 -15.46 3.06 5.15
N GLY A 321 -16.39 2.26 4.65
CA GLY A 321 -16.96 1.15 5.41
C GLY A 321 -16.06 -0.08 5.42
N SER A 322 -15.90 -0.71 6.58
CA SER A 322 -15.29 -2.05 6.67
C SER A 322 -16.33 -3.16 6.50
N GLY A 323 -15.90 -4.32 6.01
CA GLY A 323 -16.77 -5.48 5.81
C GLY A 323 -17.16 -6.14 7.13
N ALA A 324 -18.36 -6.70 7.19
CA ALA A 324 -18.81 -7.51 8.32
C ALA A 324 -18.16 -8.89 8.33
N GLY A 325 -17.99 -9.46 9.53
CA GLY A 325 -17.47 -10.80 9.75
C GLY A 325 -18.53 -11.76 10.29
N VAL A 326 -18.07 -12.96 10.67
CA VAL A 326 -18.93 -14.03 11.18
C VAL A 326 -19.70 -13.64 12.45
N ASP A 327 -19.09 -12.79 13.28
CA ASP A 327 -19.51 -12.45 14.64
C ASP A 327 -19.37 -10.95 14.96
N PHE A 328 -19.14 -10.11 13.94
CA PHE A 328 -18.96 -8.67 14.11
C PHE A 328 -19.54 -7.85 12.95
N ASP A 329 -20.10 -6.70 13.30
CA ASP A 329 -20.45 -5.64 12.35
C ASP A 329 -19.19 -4.95 11.80
N GLY A 330 -19.28 -4.48 10.57
CA GLY A 330 -18.32 -3.55 10.00
C GLY A 330 -18.35 -2.22 10.75
N THR A 331 -17.17 -1.64 10.95
CA THR A 331 -16.99 -0.29 11.49
C THR A 331 -17.15 0.77 10.40
N ASP A 332 -17.87 1.84 10.74
CA ASP A 332 -18.07 3.04 9.92
C ASP A 332 -16.78 3.88 9.81
N ALA A 333 -16.53 4.46 8.63
CA ALA A 333 -15.55 5.52 8.41
C ALA A 333 -14.12 5.22 8.88
N VAL A 334 -13.64 3.99 8.67
CA VAL A 334 -12.27 3.56 9.02
C VAL A 334 -11.42 3.26 7.78
N HIS A 335 -10.10 3.41 7.94
CA HIS A 335 -9.17 2.88 6.96
C HIS A 335 -9.09 1.36 7.12
N THR A 336 -9.10 0.66 5.99
CA THR A 336 -9.15 -0.81 5.95
C THR A 336 -7.94 -1.34 5.19
N HIS A 337 -7.50 -2.52 5.61
CA HIS A 337 -6.45 -3.31 4.97
C HIS A 337 -5.13 -2.56 4.76
N MET A 338 -4.85 -2.17 3.52
CA MET A 338 -3.55 -1.65 3.09
C MET A 338 -3.34 -0.18 3.51
N THR A 339 -4.21 0.34 4.37
CA THR A 339 -4.16 1.72 4.87
C THR A 339 -4.34 1.74 6.38
N ASN A 340 -3.47 2.47 7.07
CA ASN A 340 -3.54 2.73 8.51
C ASN A 340 -3.07 4.16 8.83
N SER A 341 -3.36 5.09 7.92
CA SER A 341 -3.02 6.51 8.10
C SER A 341 -4.04 7.19 9.00
N ARG A 342 -3.56 8.18 9.76
CA ARG A 342 -4.45 9.18 10.35
C ARG A 342 -4.79 10.22 9.27
N LEU A 343 -6.01 10.72 9.31
CA LEU A 343 -6.42 11.85 8.47
C LEU A 343 -5.66 13.12 8.87
N THR A 344 -5.37 13.99 7.90
CA THR A 344 -4.89 15.35 8.15
C THR A 344 -5.99 16.16 8.84
N ASP A 345 -5.66 16.82 9.96
CA ASP A 345 -6.59 17.71 10.65
C ASP A 345 -7.13 18.79 9.69
N PRO A 346 -8.45 19.08 9.69
CA PRO A 346 -9.04 20.08 8.81
C PRO A 346 -8.34 21.44 8.88
N GLU A 347 -8.00 21.91 10.09
CA GLU A 347 -7.31 23.19 10.29
C GLU A 347 -5.91 23.20 9.65
N VAL A 348 -5.21 22.06 9.67
CA VAL A 348 -3.89 21.93 9.04
C VAL A 348 -4.01 21.91 7.52
N LEU A 349 -5.03 21.23 6.98
CA LEU A 349 -5.34 21.20 5.55
C LEU A 349 -5.62 22.63 5.04
N GLU A 350 -6.57 23.32 5.65
CA GLU A 350 -7.01 24.67 5.24
C GLU A 350 -5.94 25.74 5.45
N TRP A 351 -5.04 25.55 6.44
CA TRP A 351 -3.93 26.46 6.65
C TRP A 351 -2.82 26.31 5.62
N ARG A 352 -2.53 25.07 5.20
CA ARG A 352 -1.41 24.77 4.30
C ARG A 352 -1.77 24.85 2.82
N PHE A 353 -3.04 24.62 2.48
CA PHE A 353 -3.51 24.53 1.11
C PHE A 353 -4.70 25.48 0.87
N PRO A 354 -4.82 26.09 -0.33
CA PRO A 354 -5.91 27.01 -0.64
C PRO A 354 -7.21 26.25 -0.95
N VAL A 355 -7.71 25.53 0.05
CA VAL A 355 -8.97 24.78 0.02
C VAL A 355 -9.73 24.94 1.33
N LEU A 356 -11.04 24.70 1.31
CA LEU A 356 -11.89 24.61 2.51
C LEU A 356 -12.56 23.23 2.57
N LEU A 357 -12.61 22.63 3.75
CA LEU A 357 -13.31 21.38 3.97
C LEU A 357 -14.77 21.66 4.33
N ASP A 358 -15.63 21.77 3.31
CA ASP A 358 -17.06 22.04 3.49
C ASP A 358 -17.77 20.94 4.29
N ARG A 359 -17.36 19.67 4.13
CA ARG A 359 -17.92 18.53 4.87
C ARG A 359 -16.95 17.37 4.96
N PHE A 360 -16.91 16.76 6.14
CA PHE A 360 -16.41 15.40 6.30
C PHE A 360 -17.23 14.67 7.36
N GLY A 361 -17.93 13.59 6.97
CA GLY A 361 -18.75 12.83 7.91
C GLY A 361 -19.27 11.52 7.34
N ILE A 362 -19.81 10.67 8.21
CA ILE A 362 -20.35 9.36 7.85
C ILE A 362 -21.46 9.51 6.80
N ARG A 363 -21.47 8.59 5.82
CA ARG A 363 -22.47 8.44 4.76
C ARG A 363 -23.51 7.41 5.21
N PRO A 364 -24.68 7.82 5.73
CA PRO A 364 -25.66 6.88 6.27
C PRO A 364 -26.15 5.89 5.21
N ASP A 365 -26.57 4.71 5.65
CA ASP A 365 -27.21 3.67 4.83
C ASP A 365 -26.37 3.21 3.63
N SER A 366 -25.05 3.27 3.77
CA SER A 366 -24.11 2.83 2.74
C SER A 366 -23.52 1.45 2.99
N GLY A 367 -23.52 0.98 4.25
CA GLY A 367 -23.18 -0.38 4.61
C GLY A 367 -24.21 -1.41 4.12
N GLY A 368 -23.74 -2.59 3.70
CA GLY A 368 -24.58 -3.72 3.33
C GLY A 368 -25.27 -4.32 4.55
N LYS A 369 -26.53 -4.73 4.39
CA LYS A 369 -27.32 -5.33 5.47
C LYS A 369 -27.02 -6.81 5.64
N GLY A 370 -27.25 -7.34 6.84
CA GLY A 370 -27.13 -8.75 7.17
C GLY A 370 -27.42 -8.96 8.66
N VAL A 371 -27.20 -10.18 9.14
CA VAL A 371 -27.14 -10.43 10.60
C VAL A 371 -26.09 -9.52 11.25
N HIS A 372 -24.98 -9.35 10.54
CA HIS A 372 -24.01 -8.29 10.81
C HIS A 372 -23.97 -7.31 9.65
N CYS A 373 -24.08 -6.03 9.96
CA CYS A 373 -24.09 -4.95 8.98
C CYS A 373 -22.66 -4.57 8.58
N GLY A 374 -22.44 -4.29 7.30
CA GLY A 374 -21.21 -3.63 6.85
C GLY A 374 -21.15 -2.19 7.34
N GLY A 375 -19.95 -1.66 7.50
CA GLY A 375 -19.75 -0.28 7.92
C GLY A 375 -20.15 0.72 6.84
N ASN A 376 -20.52 1.92 7.26
CA ASN A 376 -20.82 3.04 6.40
C ASN A 376 -19.54 3.74 5.89
N GLY A 377 -19.62 4.22 4.65
CA GLY A 377 -18.63 5.11 4.04
C GLY A 377 -18.66 6.53 4.62
N VAL A 378 -18.03 7.46 3.92
CA VAL A 378 -17.99 8.89 4.27
C VAL A 378 -18.35 9.77 3.08
N ILE A 379 -18.76 11.00 3.37
CA ILE A 379 -18.91 12.09 2.41
C ILE A 379 -17.83 13.12 2.72
N ARG A 380 -16.96 13.38 1.75
CA ARG A 380 -15.90 14.40 1.81
C ARG A 380 -16.13 15.45 0.72
N LYS A 381 -16.22 16.73 1.11
CA LYS A 381 -16.42 17.87 0.20
C LYS A 381 -15.32 18.89 0.40
N ILE A 382 -14.53 19.14 -0.65
CA ILE A 382 -13.40 20.07 -0.61
C ILE A 382 -13.61 21.17 -1.65
N ARG A 383 -13.72 22.41 -1.18
CA ARG A 383 -13.87 23.60 -2.01
C ARG A 383 -12.51 24.19 -2.36
N PHE A 384 -12.29 24.47 -3.63
CA PHE A 384 -11.03 25.05 -4.11
C PHE A 384 -11.07 26.57 -4.07
N LEU A 385 -10.03 27.20 -3.55
CA LEU A 385 -9.89 28.66 -3.50
C LEU A 385 -8.97 29.20 -4.60
N GLU A 386 -8.17 28.33 -5.22
CA GLU A 386 -7.31 28.63 -6.36
C GLU A 386 -7.48 27.59 -7.48
N PRO A 387 -7.17 27.93 -8.74
CA PRO A 387 -7.12 26.96 -9.82
C PRO A 387 -6.10 25.85 -9.58
N MET A 388 -6.54 24.61 -9.74
CA MET A 388 -5.74 23.40 -9.50
C MET A 388 -6.20 22.25 -10.39
N THR A 389 -5.32 21.29 -10.62
CA THR A 389 -5.70 19.98 -11.15
C THR A 389 -6.02 19.06 -9.98
N ALA A 390 -7.20 18.44 -9.99
CA ALA A 390 -7.59 17.41 -9.03
C ALA A 390 -7.64 16.04 -9.71
N GLY A 391 -7.18 15.01 -9.01
CA GLY A 391 -7.15 13.62 -9.45
C GLY A 391 -7.81 12.71 -8.43
N ILE A 392 -8.58 11.75 -8.90
CA ILE A 392 -9.12 10.66 -8.09
C ILE A 392 -8.68 9.33 -8.70
N LEU A 393 -8.09 8.47 -7.87
CA LEU A 393 -7.74 7.10 -8.21
C LEU A 393 -8.42 6.20 -7.19
N SER A 394 -9.54 5.60 -7.58
CA SER A 394 -10.40 4.83 -6.69
C SER A 394 -11.07 3.64 -7.41
N GLY A 395 -11.64 2.71 -6.64
CA GLY A 395 -12.47 1.59 -7.12
C GLY A 395 -13.89 1.64 -6.54
N ARG A 396 -14.70 0.60 -6.78
CA ARG A 396 -16.07 0.45 -6.23
C ARG A 396 -17.05 1.57 -6.59
N ARG A 397 -16.92 2.16 -7.78
CA ARG A 397 -17.92 3.06 -8.41
C ARG A 397 -18.77 2.30 -9.44
N VAL A 398 -18.38 1.09 -9.81
CA VAL A 398 -19.12 0.21 -10.73
C VAL A 398 -19.48 -1.11 -10.05
N VAL A 399 -18.50 -1.82 -9.50
CA VAL A 399 -18.71 -3.13 -8.84
C VAL A 399 -18.94 -2.91 -7.34
N LYS A 400 -20.03 -3.46 -6.80
CA LYS A 400 -20.36 -3.31 -5.36
C LYS A 400 -19.40 -4.11 -4.46
N PRO A 401 -19.06 -3.59 -3.27
CA PRO A 401 -18.46 -4.38 -2.19
C PRO A 401 -19.34 -5.58 -1.85
N PHE A 402 -18.87 -6.80 -2.08
CA PHE A 402 -19.69 -8.01 -1.89
C PHE A 402 -20.00 -8.26 -0.42
N GLY A 403 -21.22 -8.72 -0.13
CA GLY A 403 -21.57 -9.32 1.16
C GLY A 403 -21.16 -10.80 1.20
N LEU A 404 -21.24 -11.42 2.38
CA LEU A 404 -20.84 -12.81 2.59
C LEU A 404 -21.97 -13.63 3.24
N ASN A 405 -22.06 -14.92 2.89
CA ASN A 405 -23.04 -15.87 3.45
C ASN A 405 -24.49 -15.37 3.43
N GLY A 406 -24.86 -14.65 2.36
CA GLY A 406 -26.21 -14.11 2.16
C GLY A 406 -26.41 -12.67 2.62
N GLY A 407 -25.39 -12.04 3.20
CA GLY A 407 -25.40 -10.59 3.46
C GLY A 407 -25.43 -9.77 2.18
N GLU A 408 -26.05 -8.59 2.25
CA GLU A 408 -26.17 -7.66 1.14
C GLU A 408 -24.84 -6.95 0.85
N ALA A 409 -24.67 -6.56 -0.41
CA ALA A 409 -23.52 -5.78 -0.85
C ALA A 409 -23.59 -4.33 -0.34
N GLY A 410 -22.42 -3.74 -0.04
CA GLY A 410 -22.29 -2.32 0.28
C GLY A 410 -22.68 -1.42 -0.90
N ALA A 411 -22.99 -0.16 -0.60
CA ALA A 411 -23.27 0.84 -1.62
C ALA A 411 -21.99 1.23 -2.37
N LEU A 412 -22.15 1.54 -3.67
CA LEU A 412 -21.08 2.11 -4.50
C LEU A 412 -20.68 3.50 -4.01
N GLY A 413 -19.40 3.82 -4.19
CA GLY A 413 -18.91 5.19 -4.07
C GLY A 413 -19.31 6.04 -5.27
N LYS A 414 -19.11 7.36 -5.15
CA LYS A 414 -19.35 8.36 -6.21
C LYS A 414 -18.30 9.46 -6.13
N ASN A 415 -17.93 10.00 -7.29
CA ASN A 415 -17.01 11.12 -7.42
C ASN A 415 -17.66 12.14 -8.36
N TYR A 416 -17.74 13.40 -7.96
CA TYR A 416 -18.27 14.44 -8.82
C TYR A 416 -17.79 15.83 -8.41
N VAL A 417 -17.88 16.80 -9.32
CA VAL A 417 -17.58 18.20 -9.06
C VAL A 417 -18.86 19.02 -9.06
N GLU A 418 -19.12 19.73 -7.97
CA GLU A 418 -20.13 20.79 -7.92
C GLU A 418 -19.46 22.08 -8.40
N ARG A 419 -19.75 22.49 -9.64
CA ARG A 419 -19.22 23.72 -10.24
C ARG A 419 -19.85 24.95 -9.59
N LYS A 420 -19.13 26.07 -9.59
CA LYS A 420 -19.60 27.34 -9.01
C LYS A 420 -20.93 27.84 -9.61
N ASP A 421 -21.22 27.52 -10.87
CA ASP A 421 -22.47 27.87 -11.55
C ASP A 421 -23.65 26.96 -11.19
N GLY A 422 -23.43 25.95 -10.34
CA GLY A 422 -24.42 24.97 -9.90
C GLY A 422 -24.50 23.71 -10.77
N THR A 423 -23.70 23.61 -11.84
CA THR A 423 -23.62 22.37 -12.62
C THR A 423 -22.88 21.27 -11.86
N VAL A 424 -23.25 20.01 -12.12
CA VAL A 424 -22.59 18.83 -11.54
C VAL A 424 -21.92 18.04 -12.66
N GLU A 425 -20.62 17.81 -12.51
CA GLU A 425 -19.83 16.99 -13.41
C GLU A 425 -19.48 15.66 -12.72
N GLU A 426 -20.13 14.59 -13.18
CA GLU A 426 -19.89 13.24 -12.66
C GLU A 426 -18.54 12.69 -13.17
N LEU A 427 -17.81 12.02 -12.28
CA LEU A 427 -16.54 11.35 -12.58
C LEU A 427 -16.67 9.84 -12.37
N GLY A 428 -15.87 9.08 -13.09
CA GLY A 428 -15.77 7.63 -12.91
C GLY A 428 -15.02 7.23 -11.64
N SER A 429 -14.63 5.96 -11.56
CA SER A 429 -13.74 5.44 -10.50
C SER A 429 -12.39 6.16 -10.51
N THR A 430 -11.90 6.49 -11.70
CA THR A 430 -10.72 7.33 -11.89
C THR A 430 -11.08 8.57 -12.70
N GLY A 431 -10.36 9.66 -12.46
CA GLY A 431 -10.60 10.91 -13.20
C GLY A 431 -9.59 11.99 -12.86
N VAL A 432 -9.38 12.90 -13.81
CA VAL A 432 -8.61 14.13 -13.64
C VAL A 432 -9.48 15.29 -14.11
N VAL A 433 -9.54 16.35 -13.32
CA VAL A 433 -10.39 17.50 -13.60
C VAL A 433 -9.69 18.79 -13.18
N GLU A 434 -9.85 19.82 -14.00
CA GLU A 434 -9.43 21.17 -13.65
C GLU A 434 -10.48 21.82 -12.74
N MET A 435 -10.03 22.27 -11.58
CA MET A 435 -10.84 22.93 -10.56
C MET A 435 -10.65 24.43 -10.66
N ASN A 436 -11.75 25.18 -10.70
CA ASN A 436 -11.71 26.64 -10.61
C ASN A 436 -11.99 27.11 -9.18
N THR A 437 -11.64 28.36 -8.87
CA THR A 437 -11.99 28.99 -7.60
C THR A 437 -13.51 28.95 -7.35
N GLY A 438 -13.91 28.28 -6.28
CA GLY A 438 -15.29 28.08 -5.85
C GLY A 438 -15.88 26.72 -6.20
N ASP A 439 -15.25 25.93 -7.06
CA ASP A 439 -15.67 24.56 -7.36
C ASP A 439 -15.45 23.65 -6.13
N VAL A 440 -16.30 22.63 -5.97
CA VAL A 440 -16.23 21.66 -4.86
C VAL A 440 -16.06 20.26 -5.42
N PHE A 441 -14.98 19.58 -5.04
CA PHE A 441 -14.81 18.16 -5.32
C PHE A 441 -15.52 17.36 -4.23
N VAL A 442 -16.40 16.44 -4.63
CA VAL A 442 -17.19 15.60 -3.71
C VAL A 442 -16.84 14.13 -3.92
N ILE A 443 -16.53 13.47 -2.81
CA ILE A 443 -16.27 12.03 -2.74
C ILE A 443 -17.25 11.42 -1.76
N GLU A 444 -18.09 10.53 -2.25
CA GLU A 444 -18.85 9.59 -1.44
C GLU A 444 -18.12 8.25 -1.48
N THR A 445 -17.56 7.80 -0.37
CA THR A 445 -16.83 6.52 -0.34
C THR A 445 -17.79 5.33 -0.21
N PRO A 446 -17.39 4.14 -0.68
CA PRO A 446 -18.20 2.94 -0.56
C PRO A 446 -18.43 2.53 0.90
N GLY A 447 -19.53 1.81 1.15
CA GLY A 447 -19.69 1.07 2.41
C GLY A 447 -19.01 -0.31 2.37
N GLY A 448 -19.06 -1.05 3.46
CA GLY A 448 -18.68 -2.46 3.51
C GLY A 448 -19.86 -3.39 3.20
N GLY A 449 -19.58 -4.63 2.80
CA GLY A 449 -20.59 -5.68 2.66
C GLY A 449 -21.06 -6.21 4.01
N GLY A 450 -22.32 -6.65 4.07
CA GLY A 450 -22.91 -7.32 5.25
C GLY A 450 -22.61 -8.81 5.28
N TYR A 451 -22.89 -9.43 6.43
CA TYR A 451 -22.73 -10.87 6.65
C TYR A 451 -24.04 -11.52 7.10
N GLY A 452 -24.36 -12.68 6.49
CA GLY A 452 -25.53 -13.48 6.86
C GLY A 452 -26.84 -12.92 6.32
N LEU A 453 -27.81 -13.81 6.08
CA LEU A 453 -29.18 -13.40 5.75
C LEU A 453 -29.85 -12.84 6.99
N ASP A 454 -30.22 -11.55 6.95
CA ASP A 454 -31.19 -11.01 7.89
C ASP A 454 -32.55 -11.63 7.54
N SER A 455 -32.95 -12.68 8.26
CA SER A 455 -34.31 -13.21 8.19
C SER A 455 -35.21 -12.19 8.87
N GLY A 456 -35.50 -11.10 8.17
CA GLY A 456 -36.39 -10.06 8.65
C GLY A 456 -37.67 -10.73 9.14
N ASP A 457 -38.03 -10.47 10.38
CA ASP A 457 -39.29 -10.91 10.97
C ASP A 457 -40.42 -10.48 10.05
N SER A 458 -40.90 -11.45 9.27
CA SER A 458 -42.20 -11.42 8.63
C SER A 458 -43.22 -11.80 9.69
N GLU A 459 -43.35 -10.96 10.73
CA GLU A 459 -44.54 -11.00 11.57
C GLU A 459 -45.67 -10.32 10.79
N SER A 460 -46.55 -11.19 10.28
CA SER A 460 -47.82 -10.93 9.60
C SER A 460 -48.84 -10.19 10.46
#